data_AF-A0A7C5HJ90-F1
#
_entry.id   AF-A0A7C5HJ90-F1
#
_cell.length_a   1.000
_cell.length_b   1.000
_cell.length_c   1.000
_cell.angle_alpha   90.00
_cell.angle_beta   90.00
_cell.angle_gamma   90.00
#
_symmetry.space_group_name_H-M   'P 1'
#
loop_
_entity.id
_entity.type
_entity.pdbx_description
1 polymer ?
#
loop_
_entity_poly.entity_id
_entity_poly.type
_entity_poly.pdbx_seq_one_letter_code
_entity_poly.pdbx_strand_id
1 'polypeptide(L)'
;MHFDIRRFASLVSWVISPVVVAPAVYLFVVLIGYREEPRHYEWLTVLFLAATIAPMFLIYGLKKIGKVSDYNISFREQRFLPLFVLVGLNLIGYELMKQLDSPRFLSGILFFNAVNTVVILLVTLQWKISIHLFSLTSSIALLVLFFGPQFLGLLVFMPLLMWSRIHLRAHNFMQTLVGGIIGFLMMYLEFKWWLTL
;
A
#
# COMPACT_ATOMS: atom_id res chain seq x y z
N MET A 1 22.36 -16.89 22.64
CA MET A 1 21.25 -16.02 22.19
C MET A 1 20.37 -16.84 21.26
N HIS A 2 19.21 -17.32 21.71
CA HIS A 2 18.32 -18.11 20.84
C HIS A 2 17.69 -17.16 19.81
N PHE A 3 17.99 -17.36 18.53
CA PHE A 3 17.35 -16.61 17.46
C PHE A 3 15.87 -17.01 17.40
N ASP A 4 15.00 -16.15 17.93
CA ASP A 4 13.56 -16.37 17.89
C ASP A 4 13.07 -16.05 16.47
N ILE A 5 13.01 -17.10 15.64
CA ILE A 5 12.57 -17.04 14.24
C ILE A 5 11.21 -16.34 14.08
N ARG A 6 10.34 -16.46 15.08
CA ARG A 6 9.03 -15.82 15.09
C ARG A 6 9.13 -14.32 15.34
N ARG A 7 10.03 -13.88 16.23
CA ARG A 7 10.34 -12.44 16.40
C ARG A 7 10.93 -11.86 15.12
N PHE A 8 11.83 -12.59 14.46
CA PHE A 8 12.40 -12.14 13.19
C PHE A 8 11.31 -12.01 12.10
N ALA A 9 10.44 -13.01 11.96
CA ALA A 9 9.30 -12.92 11.05
C ALA A 9 8.38 -11.73 11.37
N SER A 10 8.11 -11.46 12.66
CA SER A 10 7.32 -10.31 13.10
C SER A 10 7.98 -8.98 12.73
N LEU A 11 9.30 -8.85 12.95
CA LEU A 11 10.07 -7.67 12.58
C LEU A 11 9.99 -7.42 11.07
N VAL A 12 10.23 -8.45 10.25
CA VAL A 12 10.10 -8.38 8.79
C VAL A 12 8.69 -7.90 8.39
N SER A 13 7.63 -8.46 8.99
CA SER A 13 6.26 -8.06 8.68
C SER A 13 5.97 -6.60 9.05
N TRP A 14 6.57 -6.09 10.11
CA TRP A 14 6.37 -4.70 10.57
C TRP A 14 7.15 -3.70 9.72
N VAL A 15 8.43 -3.98 9.46
CA VAL A 15 9.32 -3.11 8.67
C VAL A 15 8.86 -3.04 7.22
N ILE A 16 8.40 -4.16 6.65
CA ILE A 16 7.90 -4.23 5.27
C ILE A 16 6.35 -4.19 5.27
N SER A 17 5.77 -3.42 6.20
CA SER A 17 4.33 -3.20 6.27
C SER A 17 3.89 -2.07 5.33
N PRO A 18 2.61 -2.03 4.92
CA PRO A 18 2.07 -0.92 4.13
C PRO A 18 2.28 0.46 4.78
N VAL A 19 2.25 0.51 6.12
CA VAL A 19 2.41 1.75 6.91
C VAL A 19 3.85 2.28 6.88
N VAL A 20 4.81 1.46 6.46
CA VAL A 20 6.21 1.88 6.34
C VAL A 20 6.59 2.03 4.86
N VAL A 21 6.30 1.03 4.04
CA VAL A 21 6.78 0.96 2.65
C VAL A 21 6.13 2.02 1.76
N ALA A 22 4.80 2.14 1.80
CA ALA A 22 4.09 3.11 0.97
C ALA A 22 4.51 4.57 1.26
N PRO A 23 4.46 5.07 2.52
CA PRO A 23 4.91 6.42 2.81
C PRO A 23 6.41 6.63 2.55
N ALA A 24 7.27 5.62 2.74
CA ALA A 24 8.68 5.74 2.37
C ALA A 24 8.86 5.96 0.86
N VAL A 25 8.10 5.26 0.02
CA VAL A 25 8.11 5.49 -1.43
C VAL A 25 7.55 6.84 -1.79
N TYR A 26 6.46 7.30 -1.16
CA TYR A 26 5.91 8.64 -1.41
C TYR A 26 6.90 9.73 -1.03
N LEU A 27 7.56 9.59 0.13
CA LEU A 27 8.61 10.49 0.57
C LEU A 27 9.75 10.53 -0.44
N PHE A 28 10.21 9.37 -0.92
CA PHE A 28 11.30 9.28 -1.88
C PHE A 28 10.93 9.90 -3.23
N VAL A 29 9.75 9.58 -3.78
CA VAL A 29 9.25 10.16 -5.03
C VAL A 29 9.14 11.67 -4.93
N VAL A 30 8.60 12.20 -3.84
CA VAL A 30 8.37 13.65 -3.71
C VAL A 30 9.68 14.40 -3.42
N LEU A 31 10.46 13.96 -2.43
CA LEU A 31 11.68 14.68 -2.01
C LEU A 31 12.85 14.55 -2.98
N ILE A 32 12.87 13.54 -3.85
CA ILE A 32 13.91 13.38 -4.87
C ILE A 32 13.38 13.77 -6.24
N GLY A 33 12.19 13.28 -6.61
CA GLY A 33 11.61 13.48 -7.94
C GLY A 33 11.04 14.87 -8.17
N TYR A 34 10.52 15.51 -7.13
CA TYR A 34 9.86 16.82 -7.20
C TYR A 34 10.53 17.86 -6.29
N ARG A 35 11.82 17.66 -5.97
CA ARG A 35 12.55 18.50 -5.00
C ARG A 35 12.59 19.98 -5.35
N GLU A 36 12.58 20.31 -6.64
CA GLU A 36 12.65 21.68 -7.15
C GLU A 36 11.26 22.35 -7.18
N GLU A 37 10.17 21.59 -7.00
CA GLU A 37 8.81 22.10 -7.05
C GLU A 37 8.45 22.78 -5.71
N PRO A 38 8.08 24.07 -5.67
CA PRO A 38 7.80 24.76 -4.40
C PRO A 38 6.70 24.11 -3.55
N ARG A 39 5.73 23.44 -4.19
CA ARG A 39 4.57 22.80 -3.55
C ARG A 39 4.82 21.35 -3.11
N HIS A 40 6.03 20.81 -3.24
CA HIS A 40 6.28 19.39 -2.97
C HIS A 40 5.89 18.96 -1.54
N TYR A 41 6.06 19.83 -0.53
CA TYR A 41 5.60 19.55 0.84
C TYR A 41 4.07 19.49 0.98
N GLU A 42 3.31 20.26 0.21
CA GLU A 42 1.84 20.21 0.22
C GLU A 42 1.35 18.87 -0.33
N TRP A 43 1.90 18.44 -1.47
CA TRP A 43 1.58 17.14 -2.07
C TRP A 43 1.99 15.99 -1.15
N LEU A 44 3.18 16.06 -0.53
CA LEU A 44 3.63 15.07 0.43
C LEU A 44 2.66 14.97 1.62
N THR A 45 2.18 16.11 2.12
CA THR A 45 1.23 16.18 3.23
C THR A 45 -0.07 15.47 2.85
N VAL A 46 -0.62 15.73 1.67
CA VAL A 46 -1.85 15.07 1.21
C VAL A 46 -1.65 13.55 1.07
N LEU A 47 -0.53 13.10 0.49
CA LEU A 47 -0.20 11.66 0.40
C LEU A 47 -0.12 11.00 1.77
N PHE A 48 0.60 11.60 2.71
CA PHE A 48 0.76 11.07 4.05
C PHE A 48 -0.59 11.02 4.79
N LEU A 49 -1.38 12.09 4.73
CA LEU A 49 -2.67 12.15 5.39
C LEU A 49 -3.64 11.12 4.82
N ALA A 50 -3.81 11.08 3.51
CA ALA A 50 -4.82 10.23 2.85
C ALA A 50 -4.44 8.74 2.87
N ALA A 51 -3.17 8.41 2.62
CA ALA A 51 -2.75 7.02 2.40
C ALA A 51 -2.03 6.37 3.60
N THR A 52 -1.70 7.12 4.66
CA THR A 52 -1.03 6.58 5.85
C THR A 52 -1.75 6.95 7.15
N ILE A 53 -1.84 8.23 7.46
CA ILE A 53 -2.30 8.71 8.78
C ILE A 53 -3.80 8.44 8.98
N ALA A 54 -4.67 8.85 8.04
CA ALA A 54 -6.10 8.59 8.15
C ALA A 54 -6.43 7.09 8.16
N PRO A 55 -5.83 6.23 7.30
CA PRO A 55 -5.95 4.78 7.39
C PRO A 55 -5.56 4.20 8.75
N MET A 56 -4.46 4.66 9.34
CA MET A 56 -4.02 4.21 10.67
C MET A 56 -5.02 4.59 11.75
N PHE A 57 -5.48 5.84 11.77
CA PHE A 57 -6.49 6.30 12.74
C PHE A 57 -7.82 5.56 12.57
N LEU A 58 -8.22 5.29 11.33
CA LEU A 58 -9.40 4.47 11.04
C LEU A 58 -9.27 3.08 11.66
N ILE A 59 -8.18 2.35 11.37
CA ILE A 59 -8.00 0.99 11.90
C ILE A 59 -7.90 1.01 13.43
N TYR A 60 -7.19 1.99 14.00
CA TYR A 60 -7.10 2.18 15.44
C TYR A 60 -8.48 2.43 16.08
N GLY A 61 -9.27 3.34 15.51
CA GLY A 61 -10.62 3.66 15.96
C GLY A 61 -11.54 2.45 15.88
N LEU A 62 -11.56 1.75 14.74
CA LEU A 62 -12.36 0.54 14.53
C LEU A 62 -12.01 -0.57 15.51
N LYS A 63 -10.72 -0.70 15.88
CA LYS A 63 -10.29 -1.66 16.90
C LYS A 63 -10.80 -1.25 18.28
N LYS A 64 -10.68 0.03 18.63
CA LYS A 64 -11.12 0.56 19.93
C LYS A 64 -12.63 0.36 20.17
N ILE A 65 -13.44 0.44 19.11
CA ILE A 65 -14.90 0.20 19.18
C ILE A 65 -15.31 -1.25 18.92
N GLY A 66 -14.34 -2.19 18.83
CA GLY A 66 -14.61 -3.62 18.66
C GLY A 66 -15.11 -4.05 17.28
N LYS A 67 -15.04 -3.19 16.26
CA LYS A 67 -15.43 -3.54 14.87
C LYS A 67 -14.37 -4.40 14.17
N VAL A 68 -13.10 -4.28 14.56
CA VAL A 68 -12.02 -5.17 14.12
C VAL A 68 -11.31 -5.76 15.34
N SER A 69 -10.90 -7.02 15.21
CA SER A 69 -10.26 -7.78 16.31
C SER A 69 -8.76 -7.49 16.47
N ASP A 70 -8.09 -7.14 15.38
CA ASP A 70 -6.65 -6.88 15.36
C ASP A 70 -6.26 -5.85 14.28
N TYR A 71 -5.06 -5.27 14.38
CA TYR A 71 -4.61 -4.21 13.47
C TYR A 71 -4.32 -4.69 12.04
N ASN A 72 -4.12 -5.99 11.81
CA ASN A 72 -3.95 -6.57 10.48
C ASN A 72 -5.29 -6.99 9.83
N ILE A 73 -6.41 -6.83 10.56
CA ILE A 73 -7.76 -7.22 10.13
C ILE A 73 -7.74 -8.64 9.57
N SER A 74 -7.46 -9.60 10.45
CA SER A 74 -7.17 -10.98 10.08
C SER A 74 -8.38 -11.70 9.49
N PHE A 75 -9.58 -11.36 9.96
CA PHE A 75 -10.85 -11.90 9.47
C PHE A 75 -11.36 -11.10 8.28
N ARG A 76 -11.71 -11.79 7.19
CA ARG A 76 -12.17 -11.14 5.95
C ARG A 76 -13.50 -10.41 6.15
N GLU A 77 -14.35 -10.93 7.03
CA GLU A 77 -15.67 -10.40 7.37
C GLU A 77 -15.58 -9.01 7.99
N GLN A 78 -14.43 -8.69 8.60
CA GLN A 78 -14.14 -7.40 9.22
C GLN A 78 -13.54 -6.39 8.23
N ARG A 79 -13.26 -6.77 6.97
CA ARG A 79 -12.53 -5.92 6.01
C ARG A 79 -13.42 -4.97 5.21
N PHE A 80 -14.72 -5.25 5.07
CA PHE A 80 -15.60 -4.44 4.21
C PHE A 80 -15.59 -2.96 4.60
N LEU A 81 -15.91 -2.66 5.87
CA LEU A 81 -15.98 -1.28 6.35
C LEU A 81 -14.63 -0.54 6.25
N PRO A 82 -13.49 -1.10 6.76
CA PRO A 82 -12.19 -0.47 6.58
C PRO A 82 -11.86 -0.16 5.12
N LEU A 83 -11.97 -1.16 4.23
CA LEU A 83 -11.61 -0.99 2.82
C LEU A 83 -12.52 0.02 2.10
N PHE A 84 -13.82 0.01 2.38
CA PHE A 84 -14.76 0.96 1.81
C PHE A 84 -14.42 2.41 2.19
N VAL A 85 -14.10 2.66 3.46
CA VAL A 85 -13.68 3.99 3.92
C VAL A 85 -12.33 4.38 3.30
N LEU A 86 -11.41 3.43 3.13
CA LEU A 86 -10.12 3.68 2.47
C LEU A 86 -10.28 4.09 1.00
N VAL A 87 -11.25 3.54 0.27
CA VAL A 87 -11.60 4.01 -1.09
C VAL A 87 -11.97 5.50 -1.04
N GLY A 88 -12.89 5.87 -0.14
CA GLY A 88 -13.30 7.26 0.03
C GLY A 88 -12.16 8.20 0.41
N LEU A 89 -11.31 7.81 1.36
CA LEU A 89 -10.14 8.61 1.78
C LEU A 89 -9.17 8.87 0.63
N ASN A 90 -8.89 7.84 -0.18
CA ASN A 90 -8.02 7.99 -1.34
C ASN A 90 -8.65 8.88 -2.43
N LEU A 91 -9.95 8.75 -2.70
CA LEU A 91 -10.65 9.61 -3.66
C LEU A 91 -10.69 11.08 -3.20
N ILE A 92 -10.94 11.34 -1.92
CA ILE A 92 -10.88 12.69 -1.35
C ILE A 92 -9.46 13.25 -1.51
N GLY A 93 -8.44 12.47 -1.16
CA GLY A 93 -7.04 12.86 -1.34
C GLY A 93 -6.70 13.13 -2.81
N TYR A 94 -7.22 12.34 -3.75
CA TYR A 94 -7.08 12.56 -5.18
C TYR A 94 -7.71 13.89 -5.62
N GLU A 95 -8.93 14.19 -5.17
CA GLU A 95 -9.59 15.47 -5.50
C GLU A 95 -8.83 16.67 -4.93
N LEU A 96 -8.30 16.56 -3.70
CA LEU A 96 -7.42 17.59 -3.11
C LEU A 96 -6.13 17.76 -3.92
N MET A 97 -5.53 16.66 -4.38
CA MET A 97 -4.34 16.69 -5.24
C MET A 97 -4.57 17.43 -6.55
N LYS A 98 -5.75 17.32 -7.15
CA LYS A 98 -6.10 18.09 -8.35
C LYS A 98 -6.23 19.59 -8.04
N GLN A 99 -6.83 19.95 -6.91
CA GLN A 99 -6.97 21.34 -6.49
C GLN A 99 -5.63 22.02 -6.17
N LEU A 100 -4.62 21.23 -5.80
CA LEU A 100 -3.25 21.70 -5.57
C LEU A 100 -2.38 21.71 -6.84
N ASP A 101 -2.98 21.48 -8.01
CA ASP A 101 -2.30 21.35 -9.31
C ASP A 101 -1.15 20.35 -9.27
N SER A 102 -1.30 19.25 -8.50
CA SER A 102 -0.22 18.28 -8.37
C SER A 102 0.09 17.58 -9.69
N PRO A 103 1.35 17.16 -9.89
CA PRO A 103 1.72 16.31 -11.02
C PRO A 103 0.79 15.11 -11.13
N ARG A 104 0.41 14.80 -12.38
CA ARG A 104 -0.50 13.69 -12.73
C ARG A 104 -0.07 12.34 -12.14
N PHE A 105 1.25 12.16 -11.93
CA PHE A 105 1.80 10.98 -11.24
C PHE A 105 1.35 10.91 -9.77
N LEU A 106 1.45 12.01 -9.00
CA LEU A 106 1.15 12.04 -7.56
C LEU A 106 -0.36 11.89 -7.30
N SER A 107 -1.20 12.58 -8.07
CA SER A 107 -2.65 12.39 -8.00
C SER A 107 -3.05 10.96 -8.41
N GLY A 108 -2.39 10.41 -9.44
CA GLY A 108 -2.56 9.02 -9.86
C GLY A 108 -2.34 8.00 -8.74
N ILE A 109 -1.41 8.25 -7.80
CA ILE A 109 -1.14 7.33 -6.68
C ILE A 109 -2.41 7.11 -5.85
N LEU A 110 -3.09 8.20 -5.48
CA LEU A 110 -4.31 8.13 -4.68
C LEU A 110 -5.48 7.56 -5.48
N PHE A 111 -5.63 7.96 -6.73
CA PHE A 111 -6.67 7.42 -7.60
C PHE A 111 -6.55 5.90 -7.76
N PHE A 112 -5.36 5.40 -8.13
CA PHE A 112 -5.15 3.97 -8.33
C PHE A 112 -5.09 3.19 -7.02
N ASN A 113 -4.69 3.80 -5.89
CA ASN A 113 -4.91 3.17 -4.59
C ASN A 113 -6.40 2.95 -4.31
N ALA A 114 -7.28 3.89 -4.68
CA ALA A 114 -8.73 3.70 -4.54
C ALA A 114 -9.23 2.56 -5.45
N VAL A 115 -8.86 2.56 -6.73
CA VAL A 115 -9.22 1.50 -7.69
C VAL A 115 -8.75 0.13 -7.21
N ASN A 116 -7.48 0.03 -6.83
CA ASN A 116 -6.89 -1.21 -6.30
C ASN A 116 -7.57 -1.65 -5.00
N THR A 117 -7.96 -0.72 -4.13
CA THR A 117 -8.71 -1.04 -2.90
C THR A 117 -10.10 -1.59 -3.22
N VAL A 118 -10.79 -1.09 -4.24
CA VAL A 118 -12.05 -1.67 -4.73
C VAL A 118 -11.83 -3.11 -5.21
N VAL A 119 -10.77 -3.36 -5.98
CA VAL A 119 -10.45 -4.72 -6.43
C VAL A 119 -10.14 -5.65 -5.25
N ILE A 120 -9.34 -5.20 -4.29
CA ILE A 120 -9.08 -5.95 -3.05
C ILE A 120 -10.37 -6.25 -2.29
N LEU A 121 -11.28 -5.27 -2.19
CA LEU A 121 -12.58 -5.43 -1.55
C LEU A 121 -13.41 -6.52 -2.24
N LEU A 122 -13.54 -6.45 -3.57
CA LEU A 122 -14.29 -7.42 -4.37
C LEU A 122 -13.72 -8.84 -4.23
N VAL A 123 -12.38 -8.97 -4.31
CA VAL A 123 -11.71 -10.25 -4.11
C VAL A 123 -11.97 -10.77 -2.70
N THR A 124 -11.88 -9.91 -1.68
CA THR A 124 -12.07 -10.25 -0.26
C THR A 124 -13.46 -10.80 0.07
N LEU A 125 -14.49 -10.52 -0.74
CA LEU A 125 -15.82 -11.11 -0.58
C LEU A 125 -15.79 -12.64 -0.70
N GLN A 126 -14.92 -13.17 -1.56
CA GLN A 126 -14.82 -14.60 -1.85
C GLN A 126 -13.50 -15.23 -1.34
N TRP A 127 -12.41 -14.47 -1.38
CA TRP A 127 -11.07 -14.97 -1.10
C TRP A 127 -10.14 -13.91 -0.52
N LYS A 128 -9.30 -14.27 0.46
CA LYS A 128 -8.42 -13.33 1.15
C LYS A 128 -7.09 -13.18 0.40
N ILE A 129 -6.72 -11.97 -0.02
CA ILE A 129 -5.35 -11.66 -0.49
C ILE A 129 -4.52 -10.91 0.55
N SER A 130 -3.19 -10.97 0.40
CA SER A 130 -2.26 -10.27 1.28
C SER A 130 -2.04 -8.82 0.86
N ILE A 131 -2.64 -7.89 1.61
CA ILE A 131 -2.47 -6.44 1.41
C ILE A 131 -1.01 -6.00 1.65
N HIS A 132 -0.27 -6.71 2.51
CA HIS A 132 1.15 -6.43 2.73
C HIS A 132 1.97 -6.67 1.46
N LEU A 133 1.79 -7.83 0.82
CA LEU A 133 2.50 -8.15 -0.42
C LEU A 133 2.02 -7.25 -1.56
N PHE A 134 0.71 -7.01 -1.66
CA PHE A 134 0.14 -6.09 -2.63
C PHE A 134 0.81 -4.71 -2.53
N SER A 135 0.78 -4.10 -1.35
CA SER A 135 1.36 -2.78 -1.10
C SER A 135 2.85 -2.74 -1.38
N LEU A 136 3.63 -3.73 -0.94
CA LEU A 136 5.06 -3.81 -1.24
C LEU A 136 5.31 -3.74 -2.76
N THR A 137 4.64 -4.60 -3.51
CA THR A 137 4.86 -4.71 -4.94
C THR A 137 4.31 -3.54 -5.74
N SER A 138 3.19 -2.94 -5.33
CA SER A 138 2.67 -1.71 -5.92
C SER A 138 3.64 -0.55 -5.69
N SER A 139 4.21 -0.44 -4.48
CA SER A 139 5.23 0.57 -4.18
C SER A 139 6.51 0.38 -5.02
N ILE A 140 6.93 -0.87 -5.26
CA ILE A 140 8.05 -1.16 -6.17
C ILE A 140 7.70 -0.76 -7.62
N ALA A 141 6.47 -1.04 -8.08
CA ALA A 141 6.02 -0.62 -9.42
C ALA A 141 6.07 0.91 -9.59
N LEU A 142 5.66 1.67 -8.58
CA LEU A 142 5.78 3.14 -8.58
C LEU A 142 7.23 3.60 -8.73
N LEU A 143 8.17 2.99 -7.98
CA LEU A 143 9.59 3.29 -8.09
C LEU A 143 10.13 2.95 -9.49
N VAL A 144 9.71 1.82 -10.06
CA VAL A 144 10.12 1.42 -11.42
C VAL A 144 9.63 2.39 -12.47
N LEU A 145 8.37 2.84 -12.36
CA LEU A 145 7.77 3.80 -13.30
C LEU A 145 8.40 5.18 -13.20
N PHE A 146 8.74 5.62 -11.99
CA PHE A 146 9.24 6.97 -11.75
C PHE A 146 10.76 7.10 -11.94
N PHE A 147 11.54 6.16 -11.40
CA PHE A 147 13.00 6.23 -11.37
C PHE A 147 13.69 5.24 -12.32
N GLY A 148 12.98 4.23 -12.82
CA GLY A 148 13.49 3.29 -13.81
C GLY A 148 13.60 1.84 -13.35
N PRO A 149 13.91 0.91 -14.28
CA PRO A 149 13.81 -0.53 -14.08
C PRO A 149 14.78 -1.11 -13.04
N GLN A 150 15.83 -0.39 -12.65
CA GLN A 150 16.78 -0.82 -11.61
C GLN A 150 16.08 -1.12 -10.26
N PHE A 151 14.94 -0.49 -10.00
CA PHE A 151 14.15 -0.74 -8.79
C PHE A 151 13.45 -2.11 -8.77
N LEU A 152 13.42 -2.86 -9.89
CA LEU A 152 12.94 -4.25 -9.91
C LEU A 152 13.74 -5.15 -8.97
N GLY A 153 14.99 -4.81 -8.65
CA GLY A 153 15.80 -5.54 -7.66
C GLY A 153 15.15 -5.61 -6.28
N LEU A 154 14.29 -4.65 -5.92
CA LEU A 154 13.56 -4.66 -4.65
C LEU A 154 12.53 -5.78 -4.55
N LEU A 155 12.16 -6.44 -5.66
CA LEU A 155 11.29 -7.62 -5.63
C LEU A 155 11.90 -8.78 -4.84
N VAL A 156 13.21 -8.75 -4.52
CA VAL A 156 13.84 -9.68 -3.58
C VAL A 156 13.20 -9.66 -2.18
N PHE A 157 12.57 -8.55 -1.79
CA PHE A 157 11.83 -8.45 -0.53
C PHE A 157 10.49 -9.20 -0.54
N MET A 158 9.95 -9.52 -1.73
CA MET A 158 8.71 -10.27 -1.89
C MET A 158 8.81 -11.67 -1.25
N PRO A 159 9.76 -12.57 -1.60
CA PRO A 159 9.85 -13.88 -0.96
C PRO A 159 10.14 -13.79 0.54
N LEU A 160 10.91 -12.80 1.00
CA LEU A 160 11.17 -12.57 2.42
C LEU A 160 9.87 -12.23 3.18
N LEU A 161 9.05 -11.33 2.63
CA LEU A 161 7.78 -10.96 3.22
C LEU A 161 6.74 -12.09 3.11
N MET A 162 6.71 -12.83 1.99
CA MET A 162 5.87 -14.04 1.85
C MET A 162 6.19 -15.03 2.96
N TRP A 163 7.47 -15.36 3.17
CA TRP A 163 7.93 -16.23 4.25
C TRP A 163 7.43 -15.74 5.61
N SER A 164 7.63 -14.46 5.93
CA SER A 164 7.19 -13.86 7.19
C SER A 164 5.68 -14.04 7.40
N ARG A 165 4.86 -13.71 6.39
CA ARG A 165 3.39 -13.79 6.50
C ARG A 165 2.87 -15.22 6.61
N ILE A 166 3.52 -16.18 5.96
CA ILE A 166 3.18 -17.60 6.06
C ILE A 166 3.62 -18.17 7.41
N HIS A 167 4.84 -17.86 7.85
CA HIS A 167 5.38 -18.33 9.13
C HIS A 167 4.56 -17.80 10.33
N LEU A 168 4.11 -16.54 10.25
CA LEU A 168 3.19 -15.94 11.23
C LEU A 168 1.75 -16.46 11.11
N ARG A 169 1.47 -17.40 10.19
CA ARG A 169 0.15 -17.97 9.90
C ARG A 169 -0.91 -16.93 9.53
N ALA A 170 -0.48 -15.77 9.01
CA ALA A 170 -1.38 -14.70 8.60
C ALA A 170 -2.04 -15.00 7.23
N HIS A 171 -1.31 -15.71 6.37
CA HIS A 171 -1.70 -16.06 5.01
C HIS A 171 -1.11 -17.41 4.58
N ASN A 172 -1.69 -18.02 3.54
CA ASN A 172 -1.07 -19.14 2.84
C ASN A 172 -0.29 -18.66 1.60
N PHE A 173 0.45 -19.58 0.96
CA PHE A 173 1.28 -19.29 -0.21
C PHE A 173 0.51 -18.57 -1.32
N MET A 174 -0.64 -19.12 -1.77
CA MET A 174 -1.42 -18.53 -2.87
C MET A 174 -1.92 -17.11 -2.53
N GLN A 175 -2.36 -16.87 -1.29
CA GLN A 175 -2.81 -15.55 -0.87
C GLN A 175 -1.69 -14.50 -0.90
N THR A 176 -0.45 -14.91 -0.61
CA THR A 176 0.73 -14.04 -0.68
C THR A 176 1.24 -13.84 -2.11
N LEU A 177 1.30 -14.93 -2.90
CA LEU A 177 1.80 -14.91 -4.27
C LEU A 177 0.88 -14.07 -5.17
N VAL A 178 -0.42 -14.37 -5.17
CA VAL A 178 -1.40 -13.65 -5.99
C VAL A 178 -1.50 -12.19 -5.55
N GLY A 179 -1.46 -11.93 -4.24
CA GLY A 179 -1.45 -10.57 -3.71
C GLY A 179 -0.28 -9.72 -4.25
N GLY A 180 0.93 -10.27 -4.27
CA GLY A 180 2.10 -9.55 -4.80
C GLY A 180 2.13 -9.45 -6.33
N ILE A 181 1.73 -10.50 -7.07
CA ILE A 181 1.67 -10.43 -8.54
C ILE A 181 0.66 -9.36 -8.98
N ILE A 182 -0.56 -9.43 -8.44
CA ILE A 182 -1.62 -8.47 -8.80
C ILE A 182 -1.23 -7.06 -8.36
N GLY A 183 -0.64 -6.88 -7.17
CA GLY A 183 -0.20 -5.58 -6.68
C GLY A 183 0.81 -4.89 -7.60
N PHE A 184 1.80 -5.64 -8.12
CA PHE A 184 2.74 -5.10 -9.11
C PHE A 184 2.04 -4.77 -10.44
N LEU A 185 1.33 -5.76 -11.01
CA LEU A 185 0.79 -5.65 -12.36
C LEU A 185 -0.28 -4.58 -12.47
N MET A 186 -1.21 -4.51 -11.52
CA MET A 186 -2.26 -3.48 -11.54
C MET A 186 -1.62 -2.10 -11.50
N MET A 187 -0.80 -1.82 -10.48
CA MET A 187 -0.17 -0.51 -10.34
C MET A 187 0.69 -0.14 -11.56
N TYR A 188 1.49 -1.09 -12.07
CA TYR A 188 2.34 -0.84 -13.22
C TYR A 188 1.54 -0.53 -14.50
N LEU A 189 0.53 -1.35 -14.81
CA LEU A 189 -0.27 -1.21 -16.03
C LEU A 189 -1.19 0.01 -15.97
N GLU A 190 -1.84 0.24 -14.82
CA GLU A 190 -2.69 1.41 -14.57
C GLU A 190 -1.94 2.71 -14.80
N PHE A 191 -0.77 2.86 -14.19
CA PHE A 191 0.06 4.06 -14.37
C PHE A 191 0.64 4.16 -15.77
N LYS A 192 1.13 3.06 -16.35
CA LYS A 192 1.67 3.10 -17.71
C LYS A 192 0.63 3.60 -18.69
N TRP A 193 -0.61 3.11 -18.58
CA TRP A 193 -1.74 3.61 -19.37
C TRP A 193 -2.05 5.09 -19.05
N TRP A 194 -2.15 5.43 -17.77
CA TRP A 194 -2.50 6.78 -17.31
C TRP A 194 -1.51 7.87 -17.74
N LEU A 195 -0.21 7.57 -17.74
CA LEU A 195 0.85 8.51 -18.09
C LEU A 195 1.05 8.65 -19.61
N THR A 196 0.52 7.71 -20.40
CA THR A 196 0.55 7.80 -21.87
C THR A 196 -0.62 8.57 -22.48
N LEU A 197 -1.64 8.85 -21.67
CA LEU A 197 -2.75 9.75 -21.98
C LEU A 197 -2.37 11.19 -21.70
#